data_AF-A0A357EU17-F1
#
_entry.id   AF-A0A357EU17-F1
#
_cell.length_a   1.000
_cell.length_b   1.000
_cell.length_c   1.000
_cell.angle_alpha   90.00
_cell.angle_beta   90.00
_cell.angle_gamma   90.00
#
_symmetry.space_group_name_H-M   'P 1'
#
loop_
_entity.id
_entity.type
_entity.pdbx_description
1 polymer ?
#
loop_
_entity_poly.entity_id
_entity_poly.type
_entity_poly.pdbx_seq_one_letter_code
_entity_poly.pdbx_strand_id
1 'polypeptide(L)'
;MDYNTFTEKVNRYLLRVATLEIILSITLVFMPIALRFEDDWRPWRPSISDYVYTECGHIFGMFFTAAAFMFIYNGVIYFKKEAEILKFRLSEKTGDNEAFKINKLKNSQPPGAWYNIVLGISLLLVMLLPHLENIVLHYIFAVVFFAGSIALMLFLKSNVQRGLAYFLAGISSVSLVLHLILGCKYPLFWAEWVAFTAIAIHYVAEALTKIKRQNKLDDIKKQSL
;
A
#
# COMPACT_ATOMS: atom_id res chain seq x y z
N MET A 1 27.53 -15.10 10.81
CA MET A 1 26.12 -15.56 10.71
C MET A 1 25.98 -16.27 9.38
N ASP A 2 25.56 -17.53 9.34
CA ASP A 2 25.40 -18.27 8.09
C ASP A 2 24.29 -17.64 7.22
N TYR A 3 24.47 -17.70 5.90
CA TYR A 3 23.55 -17.20 4.89
C TYR A 3 22.15 -17.79 5.07
N ASN A 4 22.04 -19.07 5.43
CA ASN A 4 20.76 -19.72 5.68
C ASN A 4 20.01 -19.05 6.84
N THR A 5 20.70 -18.81 7.97
CA THR A 5 20.11 -18.13 9.13
C THR A 5 19.68 -16.70 8.80
N PHE A 6 20.46 -15.98 7.98
CA PHE A 6 20.11 -14.61 7.57
C PHE A 6 18.84 -14.59 6.71
N THR A 7 18.77 -15.46 5.69
CA THR A 7 17.61 -15.52 4.79
C THR A 7 16.32 -15.92 5.51
N GLU A 8 16.39 -16.83 6.48
CA GLU A 8 15.22 -17.17 7.31
C GLU A 8 14.72 -15.98 8.14
N LYS A 9 15.62 -15.20 8.75
CA LYS A 9 15.22 -14.01 9.50
C LYS A 9 14.53 -12.98 8.60
N VAL A 10 15.08 -12.74 7.41
CA VAL A 10 14.48 -11.82 6.42
C VAL A 10 13.10 -12.31 5.97
N ASN A 11 12.95 -13.61 5.70
CA ASN A 11 11.68 -14.18 5.26
C ASN A 11 10.59 -14.10 6.33
N ARG A 12 10.91 -14.47 7.59
CA ARG A 12 9.98 -14.31 8.72
C ARG A 12 9.55 -12.86 8.92
N TYR A 13 10.49 -11.93 8.73
CA TYR A 13 10.20 -10.51 8.80
C TYR A 13 9.22 -10.08 7.69
N LEU A 14 9.48 -10.45 6.43
CA LEU A 14 8.57 -10.14 5.31
C LEU A 14 7.16 -10.71 5.50
N LEU A 15 7.05 -11.89 6.11
CA LEU A 15 5.76 -12.50 6.44
C LEU A 15 4.99 -11.65 7.46
N ARG A 16 5.65 -11.20 8.53
CA ARG A 16 5.03 -10.32 9.55
C ARG A 16 4.58 -9.01 8.94
N VAL A 17 5.38 -8.43 8.06
CA VAL A 17 5.02 -7.20 7.33
C VAL A 17 3.77 -7.45 6.48
N ALA A 18 3.74 -8.52 5.69
CA ALA A 18 2.55 -8.88 4.89
C ALA A 18 1.29 -9.07 5.76
N THR A 19 1.41 -9.68 6.94
CA THR A 19 0.27 -9.80 7.88
C THR A 19 -0.20 -8.43 8.38
N LEU A 20 0.72 -7.52 8.74
CA LEU A 20 0.38 -6.15 9.13
C LEU A 20 -0.29 -5.39 7.98
N GLU A 21 0.19 -5.55 6.74
CA GLU A 21 -0.42 -4.96 5.54
C GLU A 21 -1.88 -5.40 5.40
N ILE A 22 -2.18 -6.68 5.63
CA ILE A 22 -3.54 -7.24 5.54
C ILE A 22 -4.43 -6.68 6.65
N ILE A 23 -3.99 -6.73 7.90
CA ILE A 23 -4.77 -6.25 9.05
C ILE A 23 -5.15 -4.78 8.84
N LEU A 24 -4.17 -3.96 8.49
CA LEU A 24 -4.38 -2.54 8.32
C LEU A 24 -5.25 -2.22 7.11
N SER A 25 -5.10 -2.95 6.01
CA SER A 25 -5.97 -2.80 4.83
C SER A 25 -7.42 -3.15 5.15
N ILE A 26 -7.67 -4.19 5.93
CA ILE A 26 -9.02 -4.55 6.38
C ILE A 26 -9.58 -3.42 7.25
N THR A 27 -8.81 -2.93 8.23
CA THR A 27 -9.21 -1.80 9.07
C THR A 27 -9.59 -0.57 8.24
N LEU A 28 -8.80 -0.24 7.20
CA LEU A 28 -9.08 0.88 6.30
C LEU A 28 -10.39 0.72 5.52
N VAL A 29 -10.66 -0.47 4.98
CA VAL A 29 -11.90 -0.74 4.22
C VAL A 29 -13.15 -0.54 5.08
N PHE A 30 -13.07 -0.97 6.34
CA PHE A 30 -14.18 -0.85 7.29
C PHE A 30 -14.25 0.50 7.99
N MET A 31 -13.24 1.36 7.82
CA MET A 31 -13.18 2.65 8.50
C MET A 31 -14.42 3.51 8.26
N PRO A 32 -14.92 3.68 7.02
CA PRO A 32 -16.08 4.56 6.80
C PRO A 32 -17.36 4.05 7.46
N ILE A 33 -17.48 2.73 7.68
CA ILE A 33 -18.57 2.15 8.47
C ILE A 33 -18.39 2.50 9.95
N ALA A 34 -17.18 2.39 10.50
CA ALA A 34 -16.91 2.82 11.88
C ALA A 34 -17.19 4.32 12.08
N LEU A 35 -16.79 5.15 11.11
CA LEU A 35 -17.08 6.59 11.12
C LEU A 35 -18.57 6.89 11.03
N ARG A 36 -19.32 6.06 10.30
CA ARG A 36 -20.77 6.18 10.21
C ARG A 36 -21.46 5.96 11.56
N PHE A 37 -20.97 5.02 12.35
CA PHE A 37 -21.48 4.75 13.69
C PHE A 37 -21.19 5.90 14.64
N GLU A 38 -20.03 6.56 14.51
CA GLU A 38 -19.64 7.67 15.38
C GLU A 38 -20.38 8.97 15.06
N ASP A 39 -20.69 9.25 13.80
CA ASP A 39 -21.41 10.46 13.39
C ASP A 39 -22.94 10.31 13.55
N ASP A 40 -23.41 9.48 14.49
CA ASP A 40 -24.84 9.23 14.83
C ASP A 40 -25.75 9.01 13.62
N TRP A 41 -25.27 8.34 12.57
CA TRP A 41 -26.02 8.16 11.32
C TRP A 41 -26.48 9.48 10.64
N ARG A 42 -25.83 10.62 10.89
CA ARG A 42 -26.03 11.89 10.17
C ARG A 42 -25.68 11.75 8.69
N PRO A 43 -26.14 12.61 7.76
CA PRO A 43 -25.77 12.50 6.34
C PRO A 43 -24.24 12.40 6.14
N TRP A 44 -23.79 11.63 5.14
CA TRP A 44 -22.37 11.48 4.84
C TRP A 44 -21.70 12.83 4.60
N ARG A 45 -20.52 13.03 5.18
CA ARG A 45 -19.74 14.25 5.00
C ARG A 45 -19.23 14.37 3.55
N PRO A 46 -18.92 15.59 3.08
CA PRO A 46 -18.45 15.80 1.71
C PRO A 46 -17.15 15.06 1.38
N SER A 47 -16.20 14.97 2.31
CA SER A 47 -14.94 14.22 2.20
C SER A 47 -14.71 13.32 3.42
N ILE A 48 -13.92 12.25 3.25
CA ILE A 48 -13.44 11.44 4.36
C ILE A 48 -12.58 12.27 5.33
N SER A 49 -11.82 13.26 4.85
CA SER A 49 -11.00 14.09 5.77
C SER A 49 -11.84 14.93 6.73
N ASP A 50 -13.11 15.22 6.40
CA ASP A 50 -13.99 16.05 7.22
C ASP A 50 -14.44 15.35 8.51
N TYR A 51 -14.14 14.07 8.65
CA TYR A 51 -14.33 13.32 9.89
C TYR A 51 -13.32 13.68 10.98
N VAL A 52 -12.26 14.46 10.67
CA VAL A 52 -11.39 15.01 11.71
C VAL A 52 -12.11 16.01 12.62
N TYR A 53 -13.22 16.58 12.15
CA TYR A 53 -14.04 17.55 12.89
C TYR A 53 -15.12 16.91 13.78
N THR A 54 -15.20 15.58 13.87
CA THR A 54 -16.11 14.92 14.82
C THR A 54 -15.53 14.92 16.23
N GLU A 55 -16.37 14.66 17.24
CA GLU A 55 -15.92 14.60 18.64
C GLU A 55 -14.83 13.53 18.82
N CYS A 56 -14.91 12.43 18.07
CA CYS A 56 -13.91 11.37 18.05
C CYS A 56 -12.94 11.45 16.87
N GLY A 57 -12.74 12.64 16.28
CA GLY A 57 -11.85 12.84 15.12
C GLY A 57 -10.40 12.36 15.32
N HIS A 58 -9.95 12.23 16.57
CA HIS A 58 -8.66 11.65 16.93
C HIS A 58 -8.55 10.15 16.59
N ILE A 59 -9.62 9.37 16.73
CA ILE A 59 -9.67 7.95 16.36
C ILE A 59 -9.50 7.82 14.84
N PHE A 60 -10.19 8.68 14.10
CA PHE A 60 -10.06 8.77 12.65
C PHE A 60 -8.63 9.12 12.23
N GLY A 61 -8.07 10.18 12.81
CA GLY A 61 -6.70 10.60 12.57
C GLY A 61 -5.69 9.48 12.85
N MET A 62 -5.91 8.66 13.88
CA MET A 62 -5.07 7.51 14.20
C MET A 62 -5.08 6.45 13.09
N PHE A 63 -6.25 6.08 12.55
CA PHE A 63 -6.34 5.08 11.48
C PHE A 63 -5.71 5.57 10.18
N PHE A 64 -5.96 6.83 9.79
CA PHE A 64 -5.34 7.45 8.62
C PHE A 64 -3.83 7.57 8.77
N THR A 65 -3.35 7.94 9.96
CA THR A 65 -1.92 8.02 10.28
C THR A 65 -1.28 6.63 10.19
N ALA A 66 -1.92 5.60 10.77
CA ALA A 66 -1.43 4.23 10.68
C ALA A 66 -1.33 3.76 9.21
N ALA A 67 -2.31 4.12 8.37
CA ALA A 67 -2.27 3.84 6.95
C ALA A 67 -1.13 4.55 6.22
N ALA A 68 -0.98 5.85 6.42
CA ALA A 68 0.14 6.61 5.87
C ALA A 68 1.49 5.99 6.27
N PHE A 69 1.66 5.62 7.54
CA PHE A 69 2.88 4.97 8.01
C PHE A 69 3.09 3.59 7.40
N MET A 70 2.05 2.83 7.08
CA MET A 70 2.20 1.54 6.39
C MET A 70 2.79 1.72 4.99
N PHE A 71 2.33 2.72 4.23
CA PHE A 71 2.90 3.09 2.94
C PHE A 71 4.38 3.51 3.09
N ILE A 72 4.69 4.41 4.03
CA ILE A 72 6.07 4.86 4.28
C ILE A 72 6.96 3.68 4.68
N TYR A 73 6.50 2.86 5.60
CA TYR A 73 7.24 1.71 6.13
C TYR A 73 7.51 0.66 5.05
N ASN A 74 6.50 0.33 4.23
CA ASN A 74 6.66 -0.54 3.08
C ASN A 74 7.76 0.01 2.15
N GLY A 75 7.71 1.31 1.82
CA GLY A 75 8.74 1.96 1.01
C GLY A 75 10.15 1.85 1.60
N VAL A 76 10.32 2.13 2.90
CA VAL A 76 11.62 2.06 3.60
C VAL A 76 12.19 0.64 3.63
N ILE A 77 11.35 -0.38 3.85
CA ILE A 77 11.80 -1.78 3.85
C ILE A 77 12.40 -2.15 2.50
N TYR A 78 11.72 -1.80 1.41
CA TYR A 78 12.21 -2.11 0.07
C TYR A 78 13.54 -1.42 -0.23
N PHE A 79 13.71 -0.16 0.17
CA PHE A 79 15.00 0.54 0.06
C PHE A 79 16.12 -0.19 0.79
N LYS A 80 15.88 -0.61 2.04
CA LYS A 80 16.88 -1.35 2.81
C LYS A 80 17.26 -2.66 2.12
N LYS A 81 16.26 -3.39 1.60
CA LYS A 81 16.47 -4.64 0.87
C LYS A 81 17.29 -4.44 -0.40
N GLU A 82 17.01 -3.40 -1.19
CA GLU A 82 17.79 -3.06 -2.39
C GLU A 82 19.25 -2.73 -2.03
N ALA A 83 19.47 -1.96 -0.97
CA ALA A 83 20.81 -1.64 -0.50
C ALA A 83 21.58 -2.89 -0.04
N GLU A 84 20.93 -3.83 0.65
CA GLU A 84 21.54 -5.11 1.04
C GLU A 84 21.87 -6.00 -0.17
N ILE A 85 20.96 -6.09 -1.14
CA ILE A 85 21.20 -6.81 -2.41
C ILE A 85 22.39 -6.20 -3.15
N LEU A 86 22.46 -4.86 -3.21
CA LEU A 86 23.55 -4.17 -3.88
C LEU A 86 24.89 -4.45 -3.19
N LYS A 87 24.96 -4.39 -1.85
CA LYS A 87 26.15 -4.76 -1.08
C LYS A 87 26.60 -6.19 -1.38
N PHE A 88 25.65 -7.13 -1.42
CA PHE A 88 25.93 -8.52 -1.75
C PHE A 88 26.50 -8.67 -3.17
N ARG A 89 25.88 -8.01 -4.17
CA ARG A 89 26.38 -8.03 -5.57
C ARG A 89 27.78 -7.44 -5.70
N LEU A 90 28.08 -6.39 -4.92
CA LEU A 90 29.40 -5.79 -4.90
C LEU A 90 30.45 -6.73 -4.28
N SER A 91 30.09 -7.51 -3.25
CA SER A 91 31.00 -8.54 -2.71
C SER A 91 31.19 -9.74 -3.64
N GLU A 92 30.17 -10.12 -4.40
CA GLU A 92 30.18 -11.30 -5.30
C GLU A 92 31.00 -11.08 -6.58
N LYS A 93 31.16 -9.83 -7.03
CA LYS A 93 31.99 -9.47 -8.19
C LYS A 93 33.49 -9.80 -8.01
N THR A 94 33.86 -10.39 -6.87
CA THR A 94 35.21 -10.78 -6.47
C THR A 94 35.45 -12.30 -6.46
N GLY A 95 34.47 -13.15 -6.80
CA GLY A 95 34.70 -14.61 -6.97
C GLY A 95 33.42 -15.46 -7.14
N ASP A 96 33.42 -16.27 -8.21
CA ASP A 96 32.50 -17.36 -8.61
C ASP A 96 31.13 -17.08 -9.28
N ASN A 97 30.90 -17.79 -10.40
CA ASN A 97 29.81 -17.58 -11.38
C ASN A 97 28.50 -18.36 -11.11
N GLU A 98 28.49 -19.32 -10.19
CA GLU A 98 27.33 -20.20 -9.93
C GLU A 98 26.30 -19.56 -8.96
N ALA A 99 26.76 -18.80 -7.96
CA ALA A 99 25.88 -18.07 -7.02
C ALA A 99 25.02 -17.00 -7.72
N PHE A 100 25.52 -16.46 -8.84
CA PHE A 100 24.90 -15.39 -9.61
C PHE A 100 23.55 -15.77 -10.24
N LYS A 101 23.39 -17.03 -10.66
CA LYS A 101 22.14 -17.52 -11.30
C LYS A 101 20.98 -17.63 -10.31
N ILE A 102 21.23 -18.12 -9.09
CA ILE A 102 20.22 -18.22 -8.02
C ILE A 102 19.81 -16.82 -7.54
N ASN A 103 20.77 -15.89 -7.52
CA ASN A 103 20.53 -14.50 -7.14
C ASN A 103 19.72 -13.71 -8.19
N LYS A 104 19.85 -14.06 -9.47
CA LYS A 104 19.09 -13.46 -10.58
C LYS A 104 17.60 -13.81 -10.53
N LEU A 105 17.24 -15.02 -10.08
CA LEU A 105 15.85 -15.44 -9.87
C LEU A 105 15.21 -14.78 -8.65
N LYS A 106 15.98 -14.59 -7.56
CA LYS A 106 15.53 -13.95 -6.31
C LYS A 106 15.34 -12.43 -6.43
N ASN A 107 16.06 -11.79 -7.37
CA ASN A 107 16.05 -10.35 -7.63
C ASN A 107 15.05 -9.88 -8.70
N SER A 108 14.09 -10.72 -9.09
CA SER A 108 13.00 -10.33 -10.00
C SER A 108 11.92 -9.45 -9.32
N GLN A 109 12.21 -8.84 -8.18
CA GLN A 109 11.28 -7.91 -7.53
C GLN A 109 11.30 -6.55 -8.25
N PRO A 110 10.13 -5.92 -8.41
CA PRO A 110 10.01 -4.68 -9.17
C PRO A 110 10.87 -3.57 -8.53
N PRO A 111 11.37 -2.64 -9.36
CA PRO A 111 12.27 -1.57 -8.92
C PRO A 111 11.60 -0.63 -7.91
N GLY A 112 12.33 -0.33 -6.83
CA GLY A 112 12.21 0.81 -5.92
C GLY A 112 10.82 1.19 -5.44
N ALA A 113 10.43 0.77 -4.24
CA ALA A 113 9.15 1.18 -3.63
C ALA A 113 9.16 2.61 -3.03
N TRP A 114 9.98 3.51 -3.57
CA TRP A 114 10.07 4.90 -3.13
C TRP A 114 8.76 5.65 -3.29
N TYR A 115 7.98 5.26 -4.31
CA TYR A 115 6.65 5.78 -4.56
C TYR A 115 5.74 5.58 -3.34
N ASN A 116 5.90 4.49 -2.56
CA ASN A 116 5.08 4.26 -1.37
C ASN A 116 5.39 5.28 -0.27
N ILE A 117 6.63 5.77 -0.18
CA ILE A 117 6.94 6.87 0.73
C ILE A 117 6.21 8.14 0.31
N VAL A 118 6.25 8.48 -0.99
CA VAL A 118 5.56 9.67 -1.52
C VAL A 118 4.05 9.57 -1.33
N LEU A 119 3.45 8.41 -1.61
CA LEU A 119 2.03 8.18 -1.39
C LEU A 119 1.67 8.25 0.09
N GLY A 120 2.46 7.65 0.97
CA GLY A 120 2.21 7.70 2.42
C GLY A 120 2.29 9.12 2.97
N ILE A 121 3.28 9.92 2.54
CA ILE A 121 3.38 11.33 2.90
C ILE A 121 2.18 12.12 2.34
N SER A 122 1.78 11.86 1.10
CA SER A 122 0.62 12.51 0.48
C SER A 122 -0.65 12.21 1.25
N LEU A 123 -0.87 10.95 1.65
CA LEU A 123 -2.00 10.54 2.49
C LEU A 123 -2.00 11.22 3.86
N LEU A 124 -0.83 11.34 4.49
CA LEU A 124 -0.70 12.05 5.76
C LEU A 124 -1.09 13.53 5.60
N LEU A 125 -0.67 14.17 4.51
CA LEU A 125 -0.99 15.57 4.21
C LEU A 125 -2.45 15.78 3.86
N VAL A 126 -3.12 14.83 3.20
CA VAL A 126 -4.58 14.87 2.99
C VAL A 126 -5.33 14.92 4.33
N MET A 127 -4.84 14.20 5.34
CA MET A 127 -5.43 14.20 6.68
C MET A 127 -5.10 15.48 7.46
N LEU A 128 -3.85 15.95 7.40
CA LEU A 128 -3.40 17.16 8.12
C LEU A 128 -3.93 18.47 7.50
N LEU A 129 -4.34 18.43 6.24
CA LEU A 129 -4.87 19.57 5.50
C LEU A 129 -6.34 19.26 5.15
N PRO A 130 -7.27 19.41 6.12
CA PRO A 130 -8.66 19.09 5.91
C PRO A 130 -9.26 19.96 4.81
N HIS A 131 -10.18 19.34 4.04
CA HIS A 131 -10.77 19.94 2.84
C HIS A 131 -11.37 21.33 3.09
N LEU A 132 -12.04 21.53 4.23
CA LEU A 132 -12.73 22.79 4.55
C LEU A 132 -11.78 23.98 4.79
N GLU A 133 -10.58 23.74 5.32
CA GLU A 133 -9.62 24.81 5.64
C GLU A 133 -8.62 25.04 4.50
N ASN A 134 -8.19 23.96 3.83
CA ASN A 134 -7.08 23.99 2.90
C ASN A 134 -7.43 23.30 1.57
N ILE A 135 -8.56 23.68 0.97
CA ILE A 135 -9.13 23.09 -0.26
C ILE A 135 -8.06 22.78 -1.32
N VAL A 136 -7.26 23.77 -1.70
CA VAL A 136 -6.27 23.65 -2.80
C VAL A 136 -5.21 22.60 -2.48
N LEU A 137 -4.60 22.69 -1.29
CA LEU A 137 -3.54 21.74 -0.90
C LEU A 137 -4.11 20.34 -0.70
N HIS A 138 -5.29 20.23 -0.08
CA HIS A 138 -6.01 18.98 0.08
C HIS A 138 -6.18 18.27 -1.26
N TYR A 139 -6.73 18.96 -2.27
CA TYR A 139 -6.92 18.38 -3.60
C TYR A 139 -5.59 18.01 -4.27
N ILE A 140 -4.53 18.81 -4.13
CA ILE A 140 -3.21 18.46 -4.68
C ILE A 140 -2.71 17.13 -4.09
N PHE A 141 -2.71 16.98 -2.76
CA PHE A 141 -2.22 15.76 -2.13
C PHE A 141 -3.17 14.58 -2.34
N ALA A 142 -4.48 14.80 -2.41
CA ALA A 142 -5.45 13.77 -2.75
C ALA A 142 -5.23 13.25 -4.17
N VAL A 143 -5.00 14.15 -5.15
CA VAL A 143 -4.68 13.75 -6.53
C VAL A 143 -3.37 12.96 -6.57
N VAL A 144 -2.31 13.44 -5.91
CA VAL A 144 -1.03 12.70 -5.87
C VAL A 144 -1.22 11.32 -5.26
N PHE A 145 -1.98 11.20 -4.16
CA PHE A 145 -2.23 9.93 -3.50
C PHE A 145 -3.07 8.96 -4.36
N PHE A 146 -4.25 9.39 -4.81
CA PHE A 146 -5.18 8.52 -5.51
C PHE A 146 -4.73 8.21 -6.95
N ALA A 147 -4.34 9.23 -7.72
CA ALA A 147 -3.85 9.01 -9.09
C ALA A 147 -2.53 8.24 -9.08
N GLY A 148 -1.64 8.53 -8.12
CA GLY A 148 -0.41 7.77 -7.92
C GLY A 148 -0.70 6.31 -7.60
N SER A 149 -1.62 6.02 -6.67
CA SER A 149 -2.03 4.65 -6.34
C SER A 149 -2.62 3.91 -7.55
N ILE A 150 -3.47 4.57 -8.35
CA ILE A 150 -4.00 4.03 -9.61
C ILE A 150 -2.86 3.70 -10.57
N ALA A 151 -1.91 4.62 -10.77
CA ALA A 151 -0.76 4.41 -11.65
C ALA A 151 0.09 3.20 -11.20
N LEU A 152 0.31 3.03 -9.90
CA LEU A 152 1.00 1.85 -9.37
C LEU A 152 0.29 0.54 -9.73
N MET A 153 -1.03 0.52 -9.59
CA MET A 153 -1.82 -0.66 -9.94
C MET A 153 -1.73 -0.99 -11.44
N LEU A 154 -1.63 0.02 -12.29
CA LEU A 154 -1.54 -0.13 -13.75
C LEU A 154 -0.14 -0.55 -14.22
N PHE A 155 0.92 0.08 -13.70
CA PHE A 155 2.25 0.01 -14.32
C PHE A 155 3.24 -0.91 -13.60
N LEU A 156 3.16 -1.07 -12.28
CA LEU A 156 4.22 -1.73 -11.53
C LEU A 156 3.94 -3.20 -11.18
N LYS A 157 2.82 -3.77 -11.65
CA LYS A 157 2.36 -5.08 -11.17
C LYS A 157 2.86 -6.29 -11.98
N SER A 158 3.25 -7.33 -11.23
CA SER A 158 3.59 -8.65 -11.78
C SER A 158 2.41 -9.35 -12.46
N ASN A 159 2.68 -10.18 -13.47
CA ASN A 159 1.68 -10.83 -14.34
C ASN A 159 0.56 -11.59 -13.62
N VAL A 160 0.78 -12.07 -12.40
CA VAL A 160 -0.14 -12.99 -11.69
C VAL A 160 -1.46 -12.33 -11.27
N GLN A 161 -1.53 -11.00 -11.16
CA GLN A 161 -2.74 -10.30 -10.70
C GLN A 161 -3.09 -9.06 -11.52
N ARG A 162 -2.70 -9.02 -12.80
CA ARG A 162 -2.93 -7.83 -13.66
C ARG A 162 -4.41 -7.55 -13.86
N GLY A 163 -5.24 -8.59 -14.07
CA GLY A 163 -6.68 -8.43 -14.23
C GLY A 163 -7.36 -7.75 -13.03
N LEU A 164 -7.11 -8.24 -11.82
CA LEU A 164 -7.62 -7.62 -10.59
C LEU A 164 -7.15 -6.17 -10.46
N ALA A 165 -5.87 -5.90 -10.73
CA ALA A 165 -5.32 -4.56 -10.59
C ALA A 165 -5.94 -3.56 -11.58
N TYR A 166 -6.15 -3.97 -12.84
CA TYR A 166 -6.81 -3.13 -13.85
C TYR A 166 -8.27 -2.89 -13.51
N PHE A 167 -8.98 -3.90 -13.00
CA PHE A 167 -10.34 -3.74 -12.52
C PHE A 167 -10.41 -2.72 -11.38
N LEU A 168 -9.57 -2.88 -10.35
CA LEU A 168 -9.50 -1.98 -9.18
C LEU A 168 -9.08 -0.54 -9.56
N ALA A 169 -8.12 -0.40 -10.47
CA ALA A 169 -7.72 0.89 -11.04
C ALA A 169 -8.87 1.54 -11.83
N GLY A 170 -9.60 0.75 -12.62
CA GLY A 170 -10.75 1.20 -13.41
C GLY A 170 -11.86 1.73 -12.52
N ILE A 171 -12.31 0.97 -11.51
CA ILE A 171 -13.37 1.42 -10.60
C ILE A 171 -12.96 2.68 -9.83
N SER A 172 -11.70 2.77 -9.38
CA SER A 172 -11.18 3.96 -8.69
C SER A 172 -11.18 5.18 -9.61
N SER A 173 -10.72 5.01 -10.85
CA SER A 173 -10.67 6.09 -11.85
C SER A 173 -12.08 6.58 -12.20
N VAL A 174 -13.01 5.66 -12.46
CA VAL A 174 -14.42 5.99 -12.76
C VAL A 174 -15.04 6.74 -11.60
N SER A 175 -14.80 6.30 -10.36
CA SER A 175 -15.35 6.93 -9.17
C SER A 175 -14.84 8.37 -8.98
N LEU A 176 -13.53 8.61 -9.19
CA LEU A 176 -12.96 9.97 -9.19
C LEU A 176 -13.54 10.85 -10.32
N VAL A 177 -13.65 10.31 -11.54
CA VAL A 177 -14.22 11.04 -12.68
C VAL A 177 -15.70 11.38 -12.45
N LEU A 178 -16.47 10.46 -11.85
CA LEU A 178 -17.86 10.71 -11.49
C LEU A 178 -17.99 11.87 -10.51
N HIS A 179 -17.08 12.00 -9.52
CA HIS A 179 -17.05 13.16 -8.64
C HIS A 179 -16.83 14.46 -9.42
N LEU A 180 -15.86 14.47 -10.35
CA LEU A 180 -15.56 15.65 -11.15
C LEU A 180 -16.73 16.09 -12.06
N ILE A 181 -17.49 15.13 -12.60
CA ILE A 181 -18.62 15.41 -13.51
C ILE A 181 -19.90 15.76 -12.74
N LEU A 182 -20.21 15.01 -11.68
CA LEU A 182 -21.49 15.10 -10.96
C LEU A 182 -21.45 16.06 -9.77
N GLY A 183 -20.26 16.49 -9.35
CA GLY A 183 -20.05 17.45 -8.27
C GLY A 183 -20.80 17.09 -7.00
N CYS A 184 -21.74 17.94 -6.59
CA CYS A 184 -22.52 17.76 -5.36
C CYS A 184 -23.39 16.49 -5.32
N LYS A 185 -23.74 15.90 -6.47
CA LYS A 185 -24.54 14.66 -6.52
C LYS A 185 -23.71 13.41 -6.21
N TYR A 186 -22.39 13.49 -6.33
CA TYR A 186 -21.46 12.42 -5.98
C TYR A 186 -20.35 12.99 -5.08
N PRO A 187 -20.60 13.03 -3.75
CA PRO A 187 -19.65 13.56 -2.77
C PRO A 187 -18.27 12.95 -2.93
N LEU A 188 -17.23 13.77 -2.70
CA LEU A 188 -15.82 13.34 -2.75
C LEU A 188 -15.58 12.11 -1.85
N PHE A 189 -16.28 12.06 -0.71
CA PHE A 189 -16.30 10.94 0.21
C PHE A 189 -16.50 9.57 -0.45
N TRP A 190 -17.48 9.45 -1.36
CA TRP A 190 -17.74 8.17 -2.03
C TRP A 190 -16.62 7.82 -3.01
N ALA A 191 -16.07 8.83 -3.68
CA ALA A 191 -14.94 8.67 -4.57
C ALA A 191 -13.69 8.18 -3.82
N GLU A 192 -13.39 8.82 -2.70
CA GLU A 192 -12.29 8.46 -1.82
C GLU A 192 -12.49 7.07 -1.24
N TRP A 193 -13.70 6.72 -0.77
CA TRP A 193 -13.94 5.41 -0.16
C TRP A 193 -13.80 4.27 -1.18
N VAL A 194 -14.37 4.42 -2.38
CA VAL A 194 -14.20 3.41 -3.44
C VAL A 194 -12.72 3.24 -3.80
N ALA A 195 -11.99 4.35 -3.96
CA ALA A 195 -10.56 4.30 -4.26
C ALA A 195 -9.74 3.68 -3.11
N PHE A 196 -9.97 4.06 -1.86
CA PHE A 196 -9.32 3.45 -0.69
C PHE A 196 -9.59 1.96 -0.59
N THR A 197 -10.84 1.55 -0.81
CA THR A 197 -11.23 0.13 -0.78
C THR A 197 -10.49 -0.64 -1.86
N ALA A 198 -10.41 -0.09 -3.08
CA ALA A 198 -9.69 -0.70 -4.17
C ALA A 198 -8.18 -0.83 -3.88
N ILE A 199 -7.57 0.21 -3.33
CA ILE A 199 -6.17 0.22 -2.90
C ILE A 199 -5.95 -0.85 -1.82
N ALA A 200 -6.78 -0.90 -0.79
CA ALA A 200 -6.68 -1.88 0.30
C ALA A 200 -6.81 -3.33 -0.21
N ILE A 201 -7.79 -3.62 -1.08
CA ILE A 201 -7.93 -4.95 -1.71
C ILE A 201 -6.68 -5.30 -2.51
N HIS A 202 -6.11 -4.35 -3.25
CA HIS A 202 -4.89 -4.56 -4.00
C HIS A 202 -3.72 -4.96 -3.09
N TYR A 203 -3.54 -4.24 -1.98
CA TYR A 203 -2.49 -4.52 -0.99
C TYR A 203 -2.67 -5.88 -0.32
N VAL A 204 -3.89 -6.25 0.07
CA VAL A 204 -4.21 -7.58 0.60
C VAL A 204 -3.83 -8.66 -0.42
N ALA A 205 -4.22 -8.49 -1.68
CA ALA A 205 -3.92 -9.46 -2.73
C ALA A 205 -2.41 -9.61 -2.97
N GLU A 206 -1.65 -8.52 -2.88
CA GLU A 206 -0.19 -8.55 -2.98
C GLU A 206 0.45 -9.27 -1.78
N ALA A 207 0.02 -8.93 -0.55
CA ALA A 207 0.49 -9.55 0.69
C ALA A 207 0.25 -11.06 0.69
N LEU A 208 -0.94 -11.52 0.28
CA LEU A 208 -1.26 -12.94 0.15
C LEU A 208 -0.38 -13.64 -0.89
N THR A 209 -0.03 -12.97 -1.99
CA THR A 209 0.91 -13.50 -2.99
C THR A 209 2.31 -13.65 -2.41
N LYS A 210 2.78 -12.68 -1.62
CA LYS A 210 4.07 -12.76 -0.91
C LYS A 210 4.11 -13.98 0.01
N ILE A 211 3.05 -14.16 0.82
CA ILE A 211 2.90 -15.31 1.72
C ILE A 211 2.92 -16.65 0.94
N LYS A 212 2.12 -16.77 -0.12
CA LYS A 212 2.05 -17.99 -0.94
C LYS A 212 3.40 -18.34 -1.57
N ARG A 213 4.14 -17.35 -2.08
CA ARG A 213 5.49 -17.56 -2.62
C ARG A 213 6.46 -18.03 -1.56
N GLN A 214 6.38 -17.47 -0.34
CA GLN A 214 7.23 -17.88 0.77
C GLN A 214 6.98 -19.33 1.19
N ASN A 215 5.72 -19.71 1.37
CA ASN A 215 5.37 -21.09 1.72
C ASN A 215 5.90 -22.11 0.69
N LYS A 216 5.74 -21.81 -0.60
CA LYS A 216 6.28 -22.65 -1.68
C LYS A 216 7.81 -22.81 -1.61
N LEU A 217 8.54 -21.76 -1.26
CA LEU A 217 10.00 -21.82 -1.11
C LEU A 217 10.40 -22.70 0.08
N ASP A 218 9.66 -22.63 1.17
CA ASP A 218 9.93 -23.43 2.36
C ASP A 218 9.63 -24.93 2.12
N ASP A 219 8.61 -25.25 1.32
CA ASP A 219 8.32 -26.63 0.92
C ASP A 219 9.44 -27.24 0.04
N ILE A 220 9.97 -26.47 -0.93
CA ILE A 220 11.09 -26.91 -1.77
C ILE A 220 12.33 -27.20 -0.92
N LYS A 221 12.63 -26.34 0.06
CA LYS A 221 13.78 -26.55 0.97
C LYS A 221 13.65 -27.82 1.79
N LYS A 222 12.44 -28.13 2.28
CA LYS A 222 12.19 -29.36 3.04
C LYS A 222 12.36 -30.61 2.19
N GLN A 223 12.09 -30.54 0.88
CA GLN A 223 12.28 -31.67 -0.05
C GLN A 223 13.75 -31.90 -0.44
N SER A 224 14.62 -30.91 -0.24
CA SER A 224 16.05 -31.00 -0.57
C SER A 224 16.95 -31.46 0.59
N LEU A 225 16.38 -31.68 1.77
CA LEU A 225 17.06 -32.18 2.98
C LEU A 225 16.74 -33.65 3.19
#